data_AF-A0A1H8CHM7-F1
#
_entry.id   AF-A0A1H8CHM7-F1
#
_cell.length_a   1.000
_cell.length_b   1.000
_cell.length_c   1.000
_cell.angle_alpha   90.00
_cell.angle_beta   90.00
_cell.angle_gamma   90.00
#
_symmetry.space_group_name_H-M   'P 1'
#
loop_
_entity.id
_entity.type
_entity.pdbx_description
1 polymer ?
#
loop_
_entity_poly.entity_id
_entity_poly.type
_entity_poly.pdbx_seq_one_letter_code
_entity_poly.pdbx_strand_id
1 'polypeptide(L)'
;MFKKISAVLLIATLLSIGSLGFAAGDTFAATYYCDNDRAASMYPYCDNTYDGAWEKLLGYSGDANRDSRLTKGNSGAQYFWRFWNIQSGEYNLNVWLANYRFTNTCAEYAANTDAIHSCFDQNSAAWGWNSIWNKFITYGSPLVEVNAFNAPSSSSGTGADLVRIIQASTLSTTQEKAYHSNPEVASIQKKMLNAIDNYKDIQGSFRIKFANINQDERVDFMVSEDHAPGSYVKITPKNGTVKEHKSNGKTLIQLNHETKTLRKQTLAPVQKVQGPRHFTNQHGEPVYVHRQDPADAHAASKVTFPQNYAFWLKNPENKVVGHEKLLQRNVTVIEGKHDAYMSKKLGAVTYKMWVDTKTGVLLKLSGKDANGKEVYSIHVTDIKFDQGVDKTKFSTAEPLGWKNLSQNK
;
A
#
# COMPACT_ATOMS: atom_id res chain seq x y z
N MET A 1 -1.02 72.22 11.84
CA MET A 1 0.42 72.43 12.08
C MET A 1 0.84 71.52 13.23
N PHE A 2 1.61 70.48 12.88
CA PHE A 2 2.55 69.69 13.68
C PHE A 2 2.26 69.23 15.13
N LYS A 3 2.25 67.88 15.26
CA LYS A 3 2.99 67.04 16.25
C LYS A 3 2.47 67.08 17.72
N LYS A 4 2.13 65.99 18.40
CA LYS A 4 2.76 64.65 18.48
C LYS A 4 1.75 63.56 18.86
N ILE A 5 1.88 62.43 18.16
CA ILE A 5 1.46 61.08 18.55
C ILE A 5 2.64 60.45 19.31
N SER A 6 2.37 59.73 20.41
CA SER A 6 3.11 58.59 21.02
C SER A 6 2.66 58.47 22.49
N ALA A 7 2.40 57.32 23.10
CA ALA A 7 3.01 56.02 22.90
C ALA A 7 1.99 54.88 23.14
N VAL A 8 2.01 53.90 22.23
CA VAL A 8 1.43 52.57 22.46
C VAL A 8 2.53 51.69 23.01
N LEU A 9 2.24 51.07 24.15
CA LEU A 9 3.08 50.10 24.84
C LEU A 9 3.12 48.80 24.02
N LEU A 10 4.24 48.53 23.35
CA LEU A 10 4.48 47.24 22.69
C LEU A 10 5.32 46.36 23.64
N ILE A 11 4.68 45.38 24.27
CA ILE A 11 5.36 44.33 25.03
C ILE A 11 5.91 43.35 23.99
N ALA A 12 7.20 43.45 23.69
CA ALA A 12 7.93 42.47 22.90
C ALA A 12 8.36 41.32 23.81
N THR A 13 7.62 40.21 23.79
CA THR A 13 8.05 38.96 24.43
C THR A 13 9.11 38.31 23.53
N LEU A 14 10.38 38.49 23.86
CA LEU A 14 11.48 37.70 23.29
C LEU A 14 11.33 36.24 23.70
N LEU A 15 10.94 35.38 22.76
CA LEU A 15 11.11 33.93 22.88
C LEU A 15 12.58 33.61 22.55
N SER A 16 13.38 33.45 23.61
CA SER A 16 14.70 32.83 23.54
C SER A 16 14.55 31.38 23.06
N ILE A 17 15.05 31.08 21.86
CA ILE A 17 15.25 29.71 21.37
C ILE A 17 16.42 29.15 22.18
N GLY A 18 16.11 28.54 23.32
CA GLY A 18 17.06 27.77 24.10
C GLY A 18 17.41 26.49 23.36
N SER A 19 18.70 26.31 23.07
CA SER A 19 19.30 25.04 22.77
C SER A 19 19.10 24.08 23.94
N LEU A 20 18.08 23.23 23.87
CA LEU A 20 17.90 22.11 24.79
C LEU A 20 18.85 20.99 24.37
N GLY A 21 19.93 20.86 25.12
CA GLY A 21 20.68 19.61 25.20
C GLY A 21 19.79 18.54 25.85
N PHE A 22 19.52 17.46 25.11
CA PHE A 22 18.84 16.29 25.63
C PHE A 22 19.86 15.39 26.32
N ALA A 23 19.85 15.41 27.65
CA ALA A 23 20.37 14.33 28.47
C ALA A 23 19.24 13.88 29.40
N ALA A 24 18.35 13.06 28.87
CA ALA A 24 17.46 12.20 29.63
C ALA A 24 17.73 10.77 29.14
N GLY A 25 17.98 9.86 30.08
CA GLY A 25 18.05 8.43 29.78
C GLY A 25 16.65 7.95 29.44
N ASP A 26 16.24 8.13 28.18
CA ASP A 26 14.93 7.74 27.71
C ASP A 26 14.88 6.22 27.60
N THR A 27 13.90 5.62 28.26
CA THR A 27 13.33 4.33 27.83
C THR A 27 12.74 4.56 26.44
N PHE A 28 13.58 4.52 25.41
CA PHE A 28 13.18 4.69 24.02
C PHE A 28 12.22 3.56 23.64
N ALA A 29 10.95 3.92 23.48
CA ALA A 29 10.09 3.29 22.51
C ALA A 29 10.80 3.36 21.14
N ALA A 30 11.51 2.30 20.75
CA ALA A 30 12.46 2.37 19.65
C ALA A 30 11.76 2.53 18.30
N THR A 31 11.75 3.77 17.80
CA THR A 31 11.34 4.10 16.44
C THR A 31 12.56 4.51 15.64
N TYR A 32 12.79 3.83 14.52
CA TYR A 32 13.90 4.09 13.62
C TYR A 32 13.36 4.65 12.31
N TYR A 33 13.95 5.75 11.83
CA TYR A 33 13.59 6.39 10.56
C TYR A 33 14.77 6.32 9.60
N CYS A 34 14.45 6.22 8.31
CA CYS A 34 15.45 6.32 7.26
C CYS A 34 14.87 6.94 6.01
N ASP A 35 15.52 8.02 5.58
CA ASP A 35 15.19 8.75 4.38
C ASP A 35 15.96 8.22 3.18
N ASN A 36 15.50 8.51 1.98
CA ASN A 36 16.06 7.98 0.75
C ASN A 36 17.27 8.79 0.19
N ASP A 37 17.68 9.90 0.80
CA ASP A 37 18.84 10.64 0.29
C ASP A 37 19.49 11.66 1.25
N ARG A 38 19.32 11.48 2.56
CA ARG A 38 19.82 12.43 3.58
C ARG A 38 21.18 12.05 4.17
N ALA A 39 21.89 13.04 4.71
CA ALA A 39 23.18 12.86 5.38
C ALA A 39 23.06 11.98 6.63
N ALA A 40 24.06 11.09 6.83
CA ALA A 40 24.11 10.14 7.95
C ALA A 40 23.94 10.79 9.34
N SER A 41 24.31 12.06 9.50
CA SER A 41 24.15 12.81 10.75
C SER A 41 22.69 13.01 11.19
N MET A 42 21.73 12.90 10.27
CA MET A 42 20.31 13.11 10.52
C MET A 42 19.56 11.82 10.86
N TYR A 43 20.12 10.66 10.48
CA TYR A 43 19.59 9.33 10.79
C TYR A 43 20.74 8.42 11.26
N PRO A 44 21.22 8.58 12.51
CA PRO A 44 22.45 7.95 12.97
C PRO A 44 22.40 6.41 12.99
N TYR A 45 21.21 5.83 12.87
CA TYR A 45 20.97 4.39 12.85
C TYR A 45 20.55 3.88 11.47
N CYS A 46 20.75 4.66 10.41
CA CYS A 46 20.46 4.21 9.06
C CYS A 46 21.49 4.66 8.02
N ASP A 47 21.69 3.82 7.02
CA ASP A 47 22.33 4.16 5.75
C ASP A 47 21.40 3.80 4.59
N ASN A 48 21.63 4.36 3.41
CA ASN A 48 20.88 4.00 2.23
C ASN A 48 21.80 3.84 1.01
N THR A 49 21.43 2.90 0.15
CA THR A 49 22.13 2.65 -1.12
C THR A 49 21.10 2.27 -2.17
N TYR A 50 21.48 2.33 -3.44
CA TYR A 50 20.58 1.88 -4.51
C TYR A 50 21.38 1.28 -5.65
N ASP A 51 20.73 0.35 -6.36
CA ASP A 51 21.20 -0.23 -7.60
C ASP A 51 20.20 0.04 -8.72
N GLY A 52 20.71 0.24 -9.93
CA GLY A 52 19.94 0.65 -11.10
C GLY A 52 19.64 2.14 -11.17
N ALA A 53 18.72 2.50 -12.06
CA ALA A 53 18.39 3.89 -12.37
C ALA A 53 17.35 4.46 -11.39
N TRP A 54 17.82 5.33 -10.48
CA TRP A 54 16.99 6.10 -9.56
C TRP A 54 17.11 7.60 -9.85
N GLU A 55 15.98 8.23 -10.16
CA GLU A 55 15.84 9.67 -10.38
C GLU A 55 15.58 10.36 -9.05
N LYS A 56 16.43 11.32 -8.67
CA LYS A 56 16.16 12.23 -7.55
C LYS A 56 15.15 13.28 -8.01
N LEU A 57 14.08 13.47 -7.23
CA LEU A 57 13.00 14.39 -7.52
C LEU A 57 12.97 15.48 -6.47
N LEU A 58 13.07 16.74 -6.89
CA LEU A 58 13.07 17.88 -5.98
C LEU A 58 11.72 18.61 -5.97
N GLY A 59 11.33 19.11 -4.80
CA GLY A 59 10.32 20.16 -4.66
C GLY A 59 8.86 19.71 -4.60
N TYR A 60 8.57 18.46 -4.19
CA TYR A 60 7.18 18.04 -3.99
C TYR A 60 6.70 18.44 -2.59
N SER A 61 5.46 18.92 -2.52
CA SER A 61 4.81 19.33 -1.27
C SER A 61 4.34 18.10 -0.49
N GLY A 62 4.76 17.98 0.78
CA GLY A 62 4.42 16.84 1.66
C GLY A 62 5.52 15.79 1.78
N ASP A 63 6.60 15.93 1.03
CA ASP A 63 7.84 15.18 1.23
C ASP A 63 8.47 15.59 2.57
N ALA A 64 9.04 14.63 3.29
CA ALA A 64 9.72 14.88 4.55
C ALA A 64 10.89 15.87 4.37
N ASN A 65 11.60 15.82 3.24
CA ASN A 65 12.72 16.71 2.91
C ASN A 65 12.74 17.24 1.45
N ARG A 66 11.68 17.01 0.67
CA ARG A 66 11.49 17.47 -0.74
C ARG A 66 12.41 16.83 -1.76
N ASP A 67 12.78 15.56 -1.55
CA ASP A 67 13.93 14.95 -2.21
C ASP A 67 13.75 13.46 -2.57
N SER A 68 12.49 13.03 -2.67
CA SER A 68 12.06 11.70 -3.11
C SER A 68 12.90 11.07 -4.23
N ARG A 69 13.18 9.77 -4.10
CA ARG A 69 13.76 8.96 -5.19
C ARG A 69 12.73 8.07 -5.86
N LEU A 70 12.82 8.00 -7.18
CA LEU A 70 11.91 7.23 -8.03
C LEU A 70 12.66 6.39 -9.04
N THR A 71 12.27 5.14 -9.21
CA THR A 71 12.65 4.34 -10.37
C THR A 71 11.45 4.10 -11.30
N LYS A 72 11.69 4.12 -12.62
CA LYS A 72 10.68 3.88 -13.67
C LYS A 72 11.26 2.94 -14.72
N GLY A 73 10.47 1.95 -15.16
CA GLY A 73 10.79 1.09 -16.30
C GLY A 73 12.05 0.21 -16.21
N ASN A 74 12.87 0.34 -15.17
CA ASN A 74 14.08 -0.44 -14.98
C ASN A 74 13.80 -1.65 -14.09
N SER A 75 13.47 -2.79 -14.71
CA SER A 75 13.23 -4.04 -13.98
C SER A 75 14.49 -4.47 -13.25
N GLY A 76 14.39 -4.70 -11.94
CA GLY A 76 15.53 -5.12 -11.12
C GLY A 76 16.28 -3.99 -10.43
N ALA A 77 15.91 -2.72 -10.66
CA ALA A 77 16.36 -1.62 -9.80
C ALA A 77 15.91 -1.87 -8.35
N GLN A 78 16.83 -1.61 -7.42
CA GLN A 78 16.65 -1.84 -5.99
C GLN A 78 17.04 -0.59 -5.23
N TYR A 79 16.30 -0.29 -4.19
CA TYR A 79 16.63 0.75 -3.23
C TYR A 79 16.69 0.12 -1.85
N PHE A 80 17.80 0.32 -1.15
CA PHE A 80 18.11 -0.29 0.12
C PHE A 80 18.13 0.76 1.21
N TRP A 81 17.25 0.63 2.20
CA TRP A 81 17.41 1.31 3.50
C TRP A 81 17.95 0.33 4.51
N ARG A 82 19.05 0.67 5.17
CA ARG A 82 19.86 -0.21 6.02
C ARG A 82 19.89 0.32 7.43
N PHE A 83 19.16 -0.33 8.34
CA PHE A 83 19.10 0.09 9.73
C PHE A 83 20.05 -0.70 10.62
N TRP A 84 20.70 -0.03 11.57
CA TRP A 84 21.71 -0.59 12.48
C TRP A 84 21.25 -0.50 13.94
N ASN A 85 21.81 -1.34 14.81
CA ASN A 85 21.57 -1.31 16.26
C ASN A 85 20.09 -1.40 16.67
N ILE A 86 19.30 -2.16 15.91
CA ILE A 86 17.90 -2.43 16.25
C ILE A 86 17.86 -3.50 17.34
N GLN A 87 17.10 -3.23 18.40
CA GLN A 87 16.89 -4.18 19.49
C GLN A 87 16.04 -5.38 19.03
N SER A 88 16.07 -6.49 19.77
CA SER A 88 15.08 -7.55 19.53
C SER A 88 13.67 -7.05 19.79
N GLY A 89 12.73 -7.45 18.95
CA GLY A 89 11.31 -7.22 19.21
C GLY A 89 10.44 -7.41 18.00
N GLU A 90 9.14 -7.28 18.19
CA GLU A 90 8.19 -7.13 17.08
C GLU A 90 8.21 -5.70 16.59
N TYR A 91 8.28 -5.52 15.27
CA TYR A 91 8.39 -4.23 14.61
C TYR A 91 7.46 -4.14 13.41
N ASN A 92 6.91 -2.96 13.18
CA ASN A 92 6.10 -2.62 12.02
C ASN A 92 6.94 -1.82 11.02
N LEU A 93 7.00 -2.27 9.78
CA LEU A 93 7.56 -1.51 8.67
C LEU A 93 6.48 -0.60 8.09
N ASN A 94 6.79 0.69 8.00
CA ASN A 94 5.92 1.67 7.36
C ASN A 94 6.69 2.42 6.28
N VAL A 95 6.00 2.73 5.18
CA VAL A 95 6.51 3.53 4.07
C VAL A 95 5.73 4.85 4.01
N TRP A 96 6.43 5.97 3.86
CA TRP A 96 5.83 7.28 3.66
C TRP A 96 5.64 7.53 2.17
N LEU A 97 4.38 7.72 1.76
CA LEU A 97 4.01 7.98 0.38
C LEU A 97 3.58 9.44 0.24
N ALA A 98 4.54 10.31 -0.12
CA ALA A 98 4.31 11.73 -0.34
C ALA A 98 4.34 12.14 -1.81
N ASN A 99 4.89 11.30 -2.69
CA ASN A 99 5.00 11.60 -4.11
C ASN A 99 3.88 10.93 -4.92
N TYR A 100 3.13 11.72 -5.71
CA TYR A 100 2.06 11.19 -6.57
C TYR A 100 2.60 10.35 -7.74
N ARG A 101 3.91 10.40 -8.02
CA ARG A 101 4.59 9.57 -9.03
C ARG A 101 4.87 8.14 -8.55
N PHE A 102 4.68 7.82 -7.27
CA PHE A 102 4.72 6.45 -6.75
C PHE A 102 3.44 5.72 -7.19
N THR A 103 3.51 5.02 -8.32
CA THR A 103 2.37 4.43 -9.01
C THR A 103 2.55 2.94 -9.34
N ASN A 104 3.59 2.28 -8.80
CA ASN A 104 3.73 0.85 -8.97
C ASN A 104 2.54 0.12 -8.32
N THR A 105 1.79 -0.62 -9.14
CA THR A 105 0.63 -1.40 -8.68
C THR A 105 1.01 -2.64 -7.90
N CYS A 106 2.31 -2.90 -7.79
CA CYS A 106 2.94 -4.06 -7.19
C CYS A 106 4.35 -3.72 -6.70
N ALA A 107 4.47 -2.70 -5.85
CA ALA A 107 5.74 -2.43 -5.18
C ALA A 107 6.02 -3.54 -4.18
N GLU A 108 7.13 -4.24 -4.39
CA GLU A 108 7.59 -5.26 -3.46
C GLU A 108 8.48 -4.60 -2.42
N TYR A 109 8.14 -4.81 -1.14
CA TYR A 109 8.95 -4.43 0.00
C TYR A 109 9.39 -5.67 0.75
N ALA A 110 10.68 -5.79 1.01
CA ALA A 110 11.27 -6.92 1.74
C ALA A 110 12.07 -6.40 2.92
N ALA A 111 12.24 -7.21 3.97
CA ALA A 111 13.17 -6.95 5.06
C ALA A 111 14.01 -8.20 5.35
N ASN A 112 15.34 -8.04 5.31
CA ASN A 112 16.34 -9.07 5.65
C ASN A 112 16.28 -10.33 4.80
N THR A 113 16.05 -10.17 3.49
CA THR A 113 16.11 -11.22 2.46
C THR A 113 15.18 -12.43 2.62
N ASP A 114 14.52 -12.58 3.77
CA ASP A 114 13.75 -13.77 4.15
C ASP A 114 12.29 -13.74 3.75
N ALA A 115 11.76 -12.57 3.37
CA ALA A 115 10.40 -12.43 2.85
C ALA A 115 10.27 -11.14 2.05
N ILE A 116 10.08 -11.26 0.75
CA ILE A 116 9.37 -10.24 -0.02
C ILE A 116 7.91 -10.37 0.38
N HIS A 117 7.35 -9.28 0.90
CA HIS A 117 5.92 -9.26 1.17
C HIS A 117 5.17 -8.77 -0.05
N SER A 118 4.06 -9.48 -0.29
CA SER A 118 3.00 -9.21 -1.26
C SER A 118 3.00 -7.80 -1.85
N CYS A 119 3.03 -7.75 -3.17
CA CYS A 119 2.52 -6.69 -4.04
C CYS A 119 1.78 -5.54 -3.33
N PHE A 120 2.46 -4.44 -2.98
CA PHE A 120 1.82 -3.25 -2.44
C PHE A 120 1.44 -2.28 -3.56
N ASP A 121 0.15 -2.01 -3.72
CA ASP A 121 -0.36 -1.12 -4.78
C ASP A 121 -0.19 0.36 -4.38
N GLN A 122 0.93 0.96 -4.77
CA GLN A 122 1.19 2.39 -4.55
C GLN A 122 0.25 3.28 -5.34
N ASN A 123 -0.25 2.81 -6.49
CA ASN A 123 -1.11 3.60 -7.37
C ASN A 123 -2.42 4.00 -6.67
N SER A 124 -2.99 3.10 -5.87
CA SER A 124 -4.23 3.33 -5.12
C SER A 124 -4.02 3.70 -3.65
N ALA A 125 -2.79 3.57 -3.13
CA ALA A 125 -2.46 3.90 -1.75
C ALA A 125 -2.59 5.41 -1.45
N ALA A 126 -3.10 5.70 -0.26
CA ALA A 126 -3.33 7.06 0.21
C ALA A 126 -2.02 7.76 0.63
N TRP A 127 -2.04 9.10 0.61
CA TRP A 127 -0.95 9.93 1.11
C TRP A 127 -0.74 9.70 2.61
N GLY A 128 0.52 9.45 3.00
CA GLY A 128 0.94 9.29 4.39
C GLY A 128 1.71 8.00 4.69
N TRP A 129 1.70 7.60 5.96
CA TRP A 129 2.33 6.37 6.43
C TRP A 129 1.47 5.17 6.09
N ASN A 130 1.99 4.25 5.31
CA ASN A 130 1.35 2.99 4.99
C ASN A 130 2.14 1.87 5.69
N SER A 131 1.53 1.25 6.70
CA SER A 131 2.10 0.09 7.37
C SER A 131 1.90 -1.12 6.47
N ILE A 132 3.02 -1.65 5.98
CA ILE A 132 3.03 -2.72 5.00
C ILE A 132 3.21 -4.09 5.66
N TRP A 133 3.70 -4.13 6.91
CA TRP A 133 4.00 -5.39 7.60
C TRP A 133 4.36 -5.23 9.09
N ASN A 134 4.25 -6.34 9.85
CA ASN A 134 4.77 -6.57 11.20
C ASN A 134 5.64 -7.83 11.25
N LYS A 135 6.89 -7.73 11.76
CA LYS A 135 7.82 -8.85 11.98
C LYS A 135 8.46 -8.81 13.35
N PHE A 136 8.73 -9.97 13.90
CA PHE A 136 9.80 -10.12 14.89
C PHE A 136 11.19 -9.96 14.25
N ILE A 137 11.95 -8.98 14.71
CA ILE A 137 13.38 -8.80 14.39
C ILE A 137 14.17 -9.35 15.59
N THR A 138 15.01 -10.36 15.35
CA THR A 138 15.86 -10.96 16.38
C THR A 138 17.17 -10.18 16.53
N TYR A 139 17.70 -10.11 17.75
CA TYR A 139 18.93 -9.41 18.13
C TYR A 139 20.09 -10.02 17.35
N GLY A 140 20.93 -9.16 16.76
CA GLY A 140 22.09 -9.60 15.98
C GLY A 140 21.86 -9.69 14.46
N SER A 141 20.71 -9.28 13.92
CA SER A 141 20.63 -8.84 12.51
C SER A 141 21.20 -7.42 12.43
N PRO A 142 22.45 -7.22 11.96
CA PRO A 142 23.09 -5.91 11.95
C PRO A 142 22.42 -4.95 10.96
N LEU A 143 21.50 -5.44 10.15
CA LEU A 143 20.93 -4.79 9.00
C LEU A 143 19.44 -5.12 8.98
N VAL A 144 18.58 -4.10 8.90
CA VAL A 144 17.26 -4.25 8.27
C VAL A 144 17.37 -3.64 6.89
N GLU A 145 17.30 -4.45 5.84
CA GLU A 145 17.33 -3.96 4.46
C GLU A 145 15.92 -3.88 3.89
N VAL A 146 15.39 -2.66 3.74
CA VAL A 146 14.12 -2.44 3.02
C VAL A 146 14.42 -2.30 1.54
N ASN A 147 13.82 -3.17 0.72
CA ASN A 147 13.97 -3.14 -0.73
C ASN A 147 12.74 -2.56 -1.41
N ALA A 148 12.90 -1.71 -2.43
CA ALA A 148 11.80 -1.36 -3.34
C ALA A 148 12.11 -1.93 -4.74
N PHE A 149 11.40 -3.00 -5.13
CA PHE A 149 11.59 -3.58 -6.47
C PHE A 149 10.57 -3.05 -7.46
N ASN A 150 11.06 -2.61 -8.62
CA ASN A 150 10.21 -2.35 -9.76
C ASN A 150 9.90 -3.66 -10.50
N ALA A 151 8.69 -4.19 -10.30
CA ALA A 151 8.15 -5.26 -11.13
C ALA A 151 8.04 -4.78 -12.59
N PRO A 152 8.15 -5.64 -13.61
CA PRO A 152 8.44 -5.27 -15.01
C PRO A 152 7.29 -4.57 -15.78
N SER A 153 6.48 -3.72 -15.14
CA SER A 153 5.57 -2.80 -15.83
C SER A 153 6.32 -1.52 -16.20
N SER A 154 6.50 -1.28 -17.49
CA SER A 154 7.39 -0.25 -18.05
C SER A 154 6.97 1.20 -17.77
N SER A 155 5.78 1.44 -17.18
CA SER A 155 5.20 2.76 -16.99
C SER A 155 5.01 3.19 -15.52
N SER A 156 5.22 2.29 -14.56
CA SER A 156 4.94 2.59 -13.15
C SER A 156 6.18 3.06 -12.39
N GLY A 157 5.96 3.99 -11.46
CA GLY A 157 7.03 4.54 -10.63
C GLY A 157 7.06 3.87 -9.26
N THR A 158 8.20 3.28 -8.87
CA THR A 158 8.39 2.68 -7.54
C THR A 158 9.28 3.58 -6.68
N GLY A 159 8.94 3.72 -5.40
CA GLY A 159 9.79 4.40 -4.43
C GLY A 159 9.12 4.51 -3.06
N ALA A 160 9.82 5.11 -2.11
CA ALA A 160 9.23 5.63 -0.89
C ALA A 160 10.03 6.88 -0.52
N ASP A 161 9.39 7.84 0.13
CA ASP A 161 10.08 9.04 0.58
C ASP A 161 10.89 8.70 1.84
N LEU A 162 10.18 8.25 2.88
CA LEU A 162 10.74 7.83 4.15
C LEU A 162 10.30 6.40 4.48
N VAL A 163 11.14 5.63 5.13
CA VAL A 163 10.76 4.37 5.79
C VAL A 163 10.98 4.48 7.28
N ARG A 164 10.13 3.79 8.04
CA ARG A 164 10.33 3.66 9.48
C ARG A 164 10.01 2.27 9.96
N ILE A 165 10.71 1.88 11.02
CA ILE A 165 10.48 0.65 11.74
C ILE A 165 10.13 1.00 13.18
N ILE A 166 8.92 0.64 13.61
CA ILE A 166 8.38 0.98 14.93
C ILE A 166 8.14 -0.31 15.71
N GLN A 167 8.68 -0.41 16.91
CA GLN A 167 8.42 -1.55 17.78
C GLN A 167 6.92 -1.66 18.11
N ALA A 168 6.30 -2.83 17.93
CA ALA A 168 4.84 -3.01 18.02
C ALA A 168 4.27 -2.63 19.39
N SER A 169 5.03 -2.84 20.48
CA SER A 169 4.64 -2.46 21.84
C SER A 169 4.48 -0.95 22.05
N THR A 170 5.01 -0.13 21.15
CA THR A 170 4.99 1.34 21.25
C THR A 170 3.82 1.98 20.52
N LEU A 171 3.01 1.18 19.81
CA LEU A 171 1.76 1.63 19.18
C LEU A 171 0.62 1.89 20.21
N SER A 172 0.97 2.23 21.45
CA SER A 172 0.01 2.55 22.51
C SER A 172 -0.69 3.88 22.25
N THR A 173 -1.97 3.76 21.88
CA THR A 173 -3.08 4.69 22.19
C THR A 173 -2.84 6.18 21.90
N THR A 174 -2.68 6.55 20.62
CA THR A 174 -3.06 7.90 20.17
C THR A 174 -4.53 7.88 19.77
N GLN A 175 -5.29 8.92 20.15
CA GLN A 175 -6.74 9.03 20.06
C GLN A 175 -7.35 8.36 18.82
N GLU A 176 -8.12 7.31 19.08
CA GLU A 176 -9.01 6.66 18.14
C GLU A 176 -9.96 7.71 17.54
N LYS A 177 -9.70 8.15 16.30
CA LYS A 177 -10.78 8.70 15.50
C LYS A 177 -11.46 7.54 14.80
N ALA A 178 -12.72 7.40 15.17
CA ALA A 178 -13.67 6.45 14.63
C ALA A 178 -13.64 6.47 13.10
N TYR A 179 -13.95 5.30 12.53
CA TYR A 179 -14.46 5.17 11.18
C TYR A 179 -15.39 6.33 10.78
N HIS A 180 -15.58 6.50 9.47
CA HIS A 180 -16.42 7.55 8.91
C HIS A 180 -17.68 7.88 9.74
N SER A 181 -17.97 9.16 9.97
CA SER A 181 -19.06 9.58 10.87
C SER A 181 -20.45 9.09 10.41
N ASN A 182 -20.66 8.92 9.10
CA ASN A 182 -21.80 8.17 8.57
C ASN A 182 -21.63 6.66 8.90
N PRO A 183 -22.53 6.07 9.70
CA PRO A 183 -22.39 4.68 10.19
C PRO A 183 -22.44 3.65 9.07
N GLU A 184 -23.13 3.94 7.97
CA GLU A 184 -23.23 3.03 6.84
C GLU A 184 -21.93 3.00 6.04
N VAL A 185 -21.34 4.17 5.76
CA VAL A 185 -20.00 4.27 5.13
C VAL A 185 -18.96 3.59 6.02
N ALA A 186 -19.00 3.80 7.33
CA ALA A 186 -18.14 3.12 8.29
C ALA A 186 -18.30 1.59 8.25
N SER A 187 -19.55 1.09 8.17
CA SER A 187 -19.81 -0.35 8.07
C SER A 187 -19.22 -0.93 6.80
N ILE A 188 -19.42 -0.28 5.64
CA ILE A 188 -18.86 -0.74 4.37
C ILE A 188 -17.32 -0.65 4.39
N GLN A 189 -16.75 0.43 4.90
CA GLN A 189 -15.31 0.57 5.06
C GLN A 189 -14.71 -0.57 5.89
N LYS A 190 -15.32 -0.89 7.04
CA LYS A 190 -14.89 -2.01 7.90
C LYS A 190 -14.96 -3.35 7.17
N LYS A 191 -16.00 -3.60 6.36
CA LYS A 191 -16.14 -4.81 5.56
C LYS A 191 -15.07 -4.89 4.46
N MET A 192 -14.82 -3.80 3.73
CA MET A 192 -13.76 -3.76 2.71
C MET A 192 -12.37 -4.02 3.30
N LEU A 193 -12.06 -3.43 4.46
CA LEU A 193 -10.79 -3.62 5.18
C LEU A 193 -10.58 -5.04 5.73
N ASN A 194 -11.64 -5.85 5.76
CA ASN A 194 -11.63 -7.23 6.28
C ASN A 194 -12.40 -8.17 5.34
N ALA A 195 -12.40 -7.89 4.03
CA ALA A 195 -13.27 -8.60 3.09
C ALA A 195 -13.00 -10.11 3.08
N ILE A 196 -11.73 -10.49 3.20
CA ILE A 196 -11.23 -11.87 3.29
C ILE A 196 -11.82 -12.68 4.46
N ASP A 197 -12.37 -12.03 5.49
CA ASP A 197 -13.02 -12.74 6.61
C ASP A 197 -14.51 -13.05 6.33
N ASN A 198 -15.07 -12.54 5.23
CA ASN A 198 -16.50 -12.60 4.95
C ASN A 198 -16.88 -13.60 3.84
N TYR A 199 -15.92 -14.38 3.34
CA TYR A 199 -16.11 -15.48 2.39
C TYR A 199 -15.04 -16.56 2.61
N LYS A 200 -15.31 -17.79 2.18
CA LYS A 200 -14.36 -18.92 2.20
C LYS A 200 -13.62 -19.07 0.88
N ASP A 201 -14.34 -18.91 -0.22
CA ASP A 201 -13.78 -18.95 -1.56
C ASP A 201 -14.50 -17.98 -2.48
N ILE A 202 -13.74 -17.48 -3.46
CA ILE A 202 -14.24 -16.55 -4.45
C ILE A 202 -13.52 -16.79 -5.77
N GLN A 203 -14.27 -16.79 -6.86
CA GLN A 203 -13.72 -16.87 -8.22
C GLN A 203 -14.48 -15.94 -9.13
N GLY A 204 -13.82 -15.47 -10.19
CA GLY A 204 -14.44 -14.56 -11.12
C GLY A 204 -13.46 -13.93 -12.09
N SER A 205 -13.93 -12.85 -12.71
CA SER A 205 -13.15 -12.08 -13.65
C SER A 205 -13.50 -10.60 -13.59
N PHE A 206 -12.52 -9.73 -13.86
CA PHE A 206 -12.75 -8.29 -13.98
C PHE A 206 -11.84 -7.65 -15.03
N ARG A 207 -12.24 -6.46 -15.48
CA ARG A 207 -11.40 -5.55 -16.27
C ARG A 207 -10.96 -4.39 -15.38
N ILE A 208 -9.71 -3.96 -15.53
CA ILE A 208 -9.14 -2.82 -14.82
C ILE A 208 -8.44 -1.90 -15.82
N LYS A 209 -8.68 -0.60 -15.66
CA LYS A 209 -8.09 0.46 -16.45
C LYS A 209 -7.63 1.60 -15.56
N PHE A 210 -6.40 2.05 -15.74
CA PHE A 210 -5.86 3.24 -15.08
C PHE A 210 -5.03 4.04 -16.08
N ALA A 211 -5.58 5.18 -16.53
CA ALA A 211 -4.95 6.00 -17.57
C ALA A 211 -3.60 6.58 -17.16
N ASN A 212 -3.45 6.94 -15.88
CA ASN A 212 -2.23 7.53 -15.32
C ASN A 212 -0.99 6.63 -15.42
N ILE A 213 -1.18 5.30 -15.51
CA ILE A 213 -0.12 4.31 -15.68
C ILE A 213 -0.27 3.47 -16.95
N ASN A 214 -1.18 3.85 -17.86
CA ASN A 214 -1.51 3.10 -19.07
C ASN A 214 -1.83 1.61 -18.81
N GLN A 215 -2.51 1.31 -17.70
CA GLN A 215 -2.98 -0.03 -17.39
C GLN A 215 -4.31 -0.29 -18.10
N ASP A 216 -4.40 -1.41 -18.80
CA ASP A 216 -5.64 -1.96 -19.37
C ASP A 216 -5.48 -3.48 -19.46
N GLU A 217 -6.16 -4.21 -18.56
CA GLU A 217 -6.00 -5.66 -18.45
C GLU A 217 -7.28 -6.35 -17.99
N ARG A 218 -7.39 -7.64 -18.34
CA ARG A 218 -8.32 -8.59 -17.73
C ARG A 218 -7.61 -9.37 -16.66
N VAL A 219 -8.30 -9.59 -15.55
CA VAL A 219 -7.86 -10.48 -14.48
C VAL A 219 -8.91 -11.57 -14.30
N ASP A 220 -8.48 -12.82 -14.40
CA ASP A 220 -9.27 -14.00 -14.04
C ASP A 220 -8.68 -14.58 -12.76
N PHE A 221 -9.52 -14.95 -11.78
CA PHE A 221 -9.02 -15.32 -10.46
C PHE A 221 -9.83 -16.43 -9.79
N MET A 222 -9.14 -17.16 -8.91
CA MET A 222 -9.67 -18.07 -7.91
C MET A 222 -8.90 -17.83 -6.61
N VAL A 223 -9.61 -17.65 -5.51
CA VAL A 223 -9.04 -17.36 -4.19
C VAL A 223 -9.77 -18.21 -3.17
N SER A 224 -9.02 -18.80 -2.24
CA SER A 224 -9.56 -19.45 -1.05
C SER A 224 -8.93 -18.84 0.19
N GLU A 225 -9.76 -18.43 1.14
CA GLU A 225 -9.41 -17.91 2.47
C GLU A 225 -9.73 -18.93 3.58
N ASP A 226 -10.06 -20.17 3.19
CA ASP A 226 -10.30 -21.29 4.11
C ASP A 226 -9.01 -21.74 4.80
N HIS A 227 -9.05 -22.80 5.62
CA HIS A 227 -7.94 -23.31 6.44
C HIS A 227 -6.59 -23.49 5.72
N ALA A 228 -6.61 -23.69 4.39
CA ALA A 228 -5.44 -23.69 3.53
C ALA A 228 -5.62 -22.59 2.48
N PRO A 229 -5.18 -21.34 2.77
CA PRO A 229 -5.37 -20.23 1.86
C PRO A 229 -4.50 -20.38 0.62
N GLY A 230 -4.96 -19.82 -0.50
CA GLY A 230 -4.24 -19.89 -1.76
C GLY A 230 -5.01 -19.22 -2.89
N SER A 231 -4.31 -18.96 -3.99
CA SER A 231 -4.86 -18.25 -5.13
C SER A 231 -4.27 -18.70 -6.46
N TYR A 232 -5.06 -18.48 -7.51
CA TYR A 232 -4.65 -18.49 -8.91
C TYR A 232 -5.15 -17.18 -9.52
N VAL A 233 -4.25 -16.43 -10.13
CA VAL A 233 -4.55 -15.14 -10.76
C VAL A 233 -3.89 -15.09 -12.12
N LYS A 234 -4.70 -14.95 -13.17
CA LYS A 234 -4.23 -14.77 -14.55
C LYS A 234 -4.49 -13.35 -14.99
N ILE A 235 -3.44 -12.67 -15.43
CA ILE A 235 -3.48 -11.29 -15.91
C ILE A 235 -3.22 -11.30 -17.41
N THR A 236 -4.14 -10.72 -18.17
CA THR A 236 -4.07 -10.57 -19.63
C THR A 236 -4.19 -9.09 -20.00
N PRO A 237 -3.08 -8.37 -20.18
CA PRO A 237 -3.09 -6.99 -20.66
C PRO A 237 -3.62 -6.89 -22.09
N LYS A 238 -3.96 -5.67 -22.51
CA LYS A 238 -4.50 -5.37 -23.85
C LYS A 238 -3.61 -5.87 -25.01
N ASN A 239 -2.30 -5.95 -24.80
CA ASN A 239 -1.35 -6.47 -25.80
C ASN A 239 -1.40 -8.01 -25.97
N GLY A 240 -2.20 -8.72 -25.18
CA GLY A 240 -2.37 -10.18 -25.27
C GLY A 240 -1.33 -11.01 -24.53
N THR A 241 -0.31 -10.38 -23.92
CA THR A 241 0.65 -11.10 -23.07
C THR A 241 -0.06 -11.73 -21.87
N VAL A 242 0.48 -12.83 -21.33
CA VAL A 242 -0.14 -13.55 -20.20
C VAL A 242 0.86 -13.68 -19.07
N LYS A 243 0.41 -13.26 -17.88
CA LYS A 243 1.10 -13.49 -16.61
C LYS A 243 0.20 -14.29 -15.69
N GLU A 244 0.79 -15.20 -14.92
CA GLU A 244 0.07 -15.94 -13.87
C GLU A 244 0.77 -15.77 -12.53
N HIS A 245 -0.02 -15.67 -11.47
CA HIS A 245 0.41 -15.69 -10.09
C HIS A 245 -0.31 -16.85 -9.41
N LYS A 246 0.43 -17.72 -8.72
CA LYS A 246 -0.14 -18.87 -7.99
C LYS A 246 0.45 -18.90 -6.61
N SER A 247 -0.42 -19.01 -5.61
CA SER A 247 -0.03 -19.07 -4.20
C SER A 247 -0.71 -20.23 -3.52
N ASN A 248 0.04 -20.94 -2.67
CA ASN A 248 -0.50 -21.96 -1.75
C ASN A 248 -0.49 -21.48 -0.29
N GLY A 249 -0.42 -20.16 -0.07
CA GLY A 249 -0.36 -19.53 1.25
C GLY A 249 1.01 -19.60 1.93
N LYS A 250 1.97 -20.36 1.38
CA LYS A 250 3.36 -20.47 1.88
C LYS A 250 4.39 -20.08 0.83
N THR A 251 4.07 -20.29 -0.42
CA THR A 251 4.91 -20.03 -1.58
C THR A 251 4.07 -19.34 -2.63
N LEU A 252 4.66 -18.38 -3.32
CA LEU A 252 4.10 -17.71 -4.49
C LEU A 252 5.03 -17.98 -5.67
N ILE A 253 4.44 -18.34 -6.81
CA ILE A 253 5.13 -18.39 -8.10
C ILE A 253 4.48 -17.40 -9.07
N GLN A 254 5.30 -16.55 -9.68
CA GLN A 254 4.94 -15.61 -10.73
C GLN A 254 5.49 -16.15 -12.05
N LEU A 255 4.66 -16.21 -13.08
CA LEU A 255 4.95 -16.81 -14.38
C LEU A 255 4.77 -15.77 -15.48
N ASN A 256 5.79 -15.57 -16.31
CA ASN A 256 5.67 -14.86 -17.58
C ASN A 256 5.68 -15.85 -18.75
N HIS A 257 4.54 -16.01 -19.42
CA HIS A 257 4.36 -16.98 -20.49
C HIS A 257 5.10 -16.61 -21.78
N GLU A 258 5.30 -15.32 -22.03
CA GLU A 258 6.00 -14.84 -23.23
C GLU A 258 7.49 -15.19 -23.18
N THR A 259 8.12 -14.91 -22.05
CA THR A 259 9.56 -15.17 -21.85
C THR A 259 9.85 -16.55 -21.28
N LYS A 260 8.82 -17.33 -20.92
CA LYS A 260 8.93 -18.60 -20.19
C LYS A 260 9.83 -18.50 -18.95
N THR A 261 9.68 -17.41 -18.20
CA THR A 261 10.43 -17.16 -16.97
C THR A 261 9.51 -17.25 -15.76
N LEU A 262 10.07 -17.69 -14.64
CA LEU A 262 9.37 -17.73 -13.36
C LEU A 262 10.16 -17.03 -12.27
N ARG A 263 9.43 -16.49 -11.30
CA ARG A 263 9.96 -16.07 -9.99
C ARG A 263 9.19 -16.81 -8.93
N LYS A 264 9.90 -17.40 -7.98
CA LYS A 264 9.35 -18.11 -6.84
C LYS A 264 9.84 -17.48 -5.55
N GLN A 265 8.94 -17.35 -4.59
CA GLN A 265 9.22 -16.75 -3.30
C GLN A 265 8.48 -17.45 -2.17
N THR A 266 9.10 -17.48 -0.99
CA THR A 266 8.46 -17.90 0.25
C THR A 266 7.69 -16.72 0.83
N LEU A 267 6.46 -16.96 1.24
CA LEU A 267 5.62 -15.98 1.91
C LEU A 267 5.84 -16.09 3.42
N ALA A 268 6.02 -14.97 4.11
CA ALA A 268 6.06 -15.02 5.56
C ALA A 268 4.66 -15.25 6.15
N PRO A 269 4.57 -15.79 7.38
CA PRO A 269 3.31 -16.05 8.03
C PRO A 269 2.45 -14.79 8.15
N VAL A 270 1.16 -14.93 7.87
CA VAL A 270 0.19 -13.86 8.00
C VAL A 270 -0.03 -13.54 9.47
N GLN A 271 0.12 -12.27 9.83
CA GLN A 271 -0.24 -11.78 11.14
C GLN A 271 -1.60 -11.09 11.13
N LYS A 272 -2.38 -11.30 12.20
CA LYS A 272 -3.61 -10.54 12.41
C LYS A 272 -3.24 -9.10 12.79
N VAL A 273 -3.85 -8.14 12.11
CA VAL A 273 -3.77 -6.74 12.50
C VAL A 273 -4.67 -6.51 13.70
N GLN A 274 -4.10 -5.97 14.78
CA GLN A 274 -4.84 -5.52 15.95
C GLN A 274 -4.96 -3.99 15.94
N GLY A 275 -6.03 -3.46 16.54
CA GLY A 275 -6.23 -2.02 16.69
C GLY A 275 -6.78 -1.30 15.46
N PRO A 276 -6.67 0.04 15.42
CA PRO A 276 -7.26 0.86 14.37
C PRO A 276 -6.54 0.64 13.03
N ARG A 277 -7.33 0.58 11.95
CA ARG A 277 -6.81 0.41 10.59
C ARG A 277 -6.38 1.72 9.93
N HIS A 278 -6.76 2.85 10.50
CA HIS A 278 -6.28 4.18 10.12
C HIS A 278 -6.36 5.11 11.32
N PHE A 279 -5.42 6.05 11.43
CA PHE A 279 -5.39 7.05 12.51
C PHE A 279 -4.47 8.21 12.13
N THR A 280 -4.44 9.23 12.99
CA THR A 280 -3.47 10.33 12.92
C THR A 280 -2.49 10.16 14.08
N ASN A 281 -1.19 10.16 13.79
CA ASN A 281 -0.17 10.01 14.83
C ASN A 281 0.03 11.33 15.61
N GLN A 282 0.90 11.31 16.62
CA GLN A 282 1.23 12.47 17.46
C GLN A 282 1.81 13.68 16.69
N HIS A 283 2.29 13.48 15.46
CA HIS A 283 2.80 14.54 14.58
C HIS A 283 1.75 15.08 13.61
N GLY A 284 0.48 14.65 13.72
CA GLY A 284 -0.58 15.06 12.80
C GLY A 284 -0.56 14.31 11.46
N GLU A 285 0.26 13.29 11.32
CA GLU A 285 0.43 12.55 10.06
C GLU A 285 -0.55 11.38 9.97
N PRO A 286 -1.19 11.15 8.80
CA PRO A 286 -2.07 10.02 8.62
C PRO A 286 -1.28 8.70 8.53
N VAL A 287 -1.81 7.68 9.20
CA VAL A 287 -1.31 6.31 9.21
C VAL A 287 -2.42 5.37 8.72
N TYR A 288 -2.08 4.44 7.83
CA TYR A 288 -2.96 3.39 7.32
C TYR A 288 -2.30 2.05 7.60
N VAL A 289 -3.04 1.13 8.19
CA VAL A 289 -2.54 -0.18 8.60
C VAL A 289 -3.11 -1.25 7.70
N HIS A 290 -2.29 -1.76 6.80
CA HIS A 290 -2.66 -2.85 5.90
C HIS A 290 -2.55 -4.19 6.62
N ARG A 291 -3.44 -5.10 6.23
CA ARG A 291 -3.37 -6.51 6.61
C ARG A 291 -2.86 -7.30 5.42
N GLN A 292 -1.99 -8.26 5.69
CA GLN A 292 -1.51 -9.18 4.66
C GLN A 292 -2.65 -10.06 4.14
N ASP A 293 -2.63 -10.30 2.83
CA ASP A 293 -3.52 -11.21 2.14
C ASP A 293 -3.02 -12.65 2.33
N PRO A 294 -3.75 -13.53 3.05
CA PRO A 294 -3.33 -14.91 3.27
C PRO A 294 -3.21 -15.75 2.01
N ALA A 295 -4.02 -15.45 1.01
CA ALA A 295 -4.02 -16.15 -0.26
C ALA A 295 -3.01 -15.55 -1.25
N ASP A 296 -2.39 -14.41 -0.92
CA ASP A 296 -1.58 -13.58 -1.83
C ASP A 296 -2.26 -13.45 -3.21
N ALA A 297 -3.49 -12.94 -3.21
CA ALA A 297 -4.33 -12.88 -4.41
C ALA A 297 -3.87 -11.80 -5.42
N HIS A 298 -2.68 -11.26 -5.26
CA HIS A 298 -2.02 -10.35 -6.20
C HIS A 298 -2.98 -9.29 -6.79
N ALA A 299 -3.18 -9.26 -8.11
CA ALA A 299 -4.06 -8.29 -8.77
C ALA A 299 -5.53 -8.46 -8.38
N ALA A 300 -5.97 -9.67 -8.02
CA ALA A 300 -7.33 -9.93 -7.60
C ALA A 300 -7.67 -9.28 -6.24
N SER A 301 -6.67 -9.05 -5.37
CA SER A 301 -6.84 -8.35 -4.09
C SER A 301 -7.48 -6.96 -4.25
N LYS A 302 -7.32 -6.30 -5.41
CA LYS A 302 -8.01 -5.02 -5.72
C LYS A 302 -9.53 -5.13 -5.65
N VAL A 303 -10.07 -6.32 -5.87
CA VAL A 303 -11.51 -6.64 -5.80
C VAL A 303 -11.82 -7.43 -4.53
N THR A 304 -11.08 -8.52 -4.29
CA THR A 304 -11.36 -9.52 -3.25
C THR A 304 -10.95 -9.06 -1.85
N PHE A 305 -9.98 -8.13 -1.76
CA PHE A 305 -9.50 -7.54 -0.52
C PHE A 305 -9.15 -6.03 -0.67
N PRO A 306 -10.15 -5.17 -0.94
CA PRO A 306 -9.95 -3.83 -1.50
C PRO A 306 -9.52 -2.77 -0.45
N GLN A 307 -8.45 -3.05 0.31
CA GLN A 307 -8.03 -2.24 1.46
C GLN A 307 -7.67 -0.80 1.10
N ASN A 308 -6.90 -0.59 0.02
CA ASN A 308 -6.52 0.76 -0.43
C ASN A 308 -7.75 1.63 -0.73
N TYR A 309 -8.73 1.07 -1.43
CA TYR A 309 -9.98 1.75 -1.74
C TYR A 309 -10.82 2.01 -0.49
N ALA A 310 -10.77 1.12 0.50
CA ALA A 310 -11.44 1.32 1.78
C ALA A 310 -10.85 2.51 2.55
N PHE A 311 -9.55 2.79 2.43
CA PHE A 311 -8.95 3.96 3.06
C PHE A 311 -9.43 5.29 2.47
N TRP A 312 -9.91 5.30 1.22
CA TRP A 312 -10.54 6.49 0.63
C TRP A 312 -11.84 6.86 1.34
N LEU A 313 -12.50 5.85 1.93
CA LEU A 313 -13.75 6.02 2.67
C LEU A 313 -13.62 6.83 3.97
N LYS A 314 -12.39 7.16 4.42
CA LYS A 314 -12.19 8.03 5.59
C LYS A 314 -12.59 9.49 5.34
N ASN A 315 -12.65 9.92 4.07
CA ASN A 315 -12.99 11.29 3.73
C ASN A 315 -14.44 11.58 4.20
N PRO A 316 -14.69 12.58 5.06
CA PRO A 316 -16.04 12.88 5.56
C PRO A 316 -17.03 13.29 4.46
N GLU A 317 -16.57 13.61 3.25
CA GLU A 317 -17.43 13.93 2.11
C GLU A 317 -18.06 12.70 1.44
N ASN A 318 -17.66 11.48 1.84
CA ASN A 318 -18.18 10.26 1.23
C ASN A 318 -19.64 10.00 1.63
N LYS A 319 -20.44 9.57 0.65
CA LYS A 319 -21.88 9.36 0.82
C LYS A 319 -22.32 8.07 0.17
N VAL A 320 -23.18 7.34 0.88
CA VAL A 320 -23.99 6.30 0.25
C VAL A 320 -25.04 7.01 -0.60
N VAL A 321 -25.05 6.69 -1.89
CA VAL A 321 -25.97 7.28 -2.88
C VAL A 321 -27.03 6.29 -3.34
N GLY A 322 -26.98 5.04 -2.87
CA GLY A 322 -28.03 4.08 -3.12
C GLY A 322 -27.60 2.64 -2.85
N HIS A 323 -28.57 1.75 -3.05
CA HIS A 323 -28.42 0.31 -3.03
C HIS A 323 -29.01 -0.26 -4.30
N GLU A 324 -28.31 -1.22 -4.90
CA GLU A 324 -28.80 -1.88 -6.11
C GLU A 324 -28.33 -3.32 -6.18
N LYS A 325 -28.71 -4.02 -7.25
CA LYS A 325 -28.21 -5.36 -7.55
C LYS A 325 -27.18 -5.31 -8.66
N LEU A 326 -26.02 -5.91 -8.44
CA LEU A 326 -24.98 -6.12 -9.44
C LEU A 326 -24.49 -7.56 -9.34
N LEU A 327 -24.44 -8.28 -10.48
CA LEU A 327 -24.06 -9.71 -10.52
C LEU A 327 -24.89 -10.58 -9.55
N GLN A 328 -26.19 -10.28 -9.42
CA GLN A 328 -27.13 -10.94 -8.49
C GLN A 328 -26.82 -10.71 -7.00
N ARG A 329 -25.96 -9.73 -6.69
CA ARG A 329 -25.57 -9.40 -5.31
C ARG A 329 -26.09 -8.02 -4.93
N ASN A 330 -26.46 -7.85 -3.68
CA ASN A 330 -26.81 -6.53 -3.15
C ASN A 330 -25.52 -5.73 -2.97
N VAL A 331 -25.48 -4.54 -3.56
CA VAL A 331 -24.35 -3.62 -3.45
C VAL A 331 -24.77 -2.31 -2.81
N THR A 332 -23.88 -1.75 -2.00
CA THR A 332 -23.95 -0.37 -1.53
C THR A 332 -23.12 0.49 -2.47
N VAL A 333 -23.70 1.58 -2.94
CA VAL A 333 -23.08 2.50 -3.89
C VAL A 333 -22.60 3.73 -3.14
N ILE A 334 -21.29 4.00 -3.19
CA ILE A 334 -20.67 5.12 -2.48
C ILE A 334 -20.03 6.06 -3.50
N GLU A 335 -20.31 7.35 -3.35
CA GLU A 335 -19.63 8.43 -4.08
C GLU A 335 -18.75 9.23 -3.13
N GLY A 336 -17.61 9.70 -3.66
CA GLY A 336 -16.63 10.44 -2.90
C GLY A 336 -15.77 11.35 -3.79
N LYS A 337 -14.97 12.20 -3.13
CA LYS A 337 -13.96 13.04 -3.76
C LYS A 337 -12.56 12.63 -3.34
N HIS A 338 -11.63 12.74 -4.27
CA HIS A 338 -10.21 12.61 -3.96
C HIS A 338 -9.69 13.88 -3.30
N ASP A 339 -8.76 13.72 -2.38
CA ASP A 339 -7.94 14.86 -1.92
C ASP A 339 -7.01 15.33 -3.05
N ALA A 340 -6.28 16.43 -2.81
CA ALA A 340 -5.39 17.00 -3.82
C ALA A 340 -4.29 16.01 -4.28
N TYR A 341 -3.78 15.18 -3.36
CA TYR A 341 -2.74 14.20 -3.66
C TYR A 341 -3.29 13.10 -4.58
N MET A 342 -4.38 12.45 -4.18
CA MET A 342 -5.00 11.38 -4.94
C MET A 342 -5.56 11.89 -6.27
N SER A 343 -6.05 13.13 -6.30
CA SER A 343 -6.54 13.74 -7.54
C SER A 343 -5.43 13.91 -8.56
N LYS A 344 -4.27 14.39 -8.12
CA LYS A 344 -3.09 14.54 -8.97
C LYS A 344 -2.52 13.19 -9.41
N LYS A 345 -2.50 12.21 -8.50
CA LYS A 345 -1.98 10.85 -8.74
C LYS A 345 -2.80 10.08 -9.77
N LEU A 346 -4.12 10.05 -9.59
CA LEU A 346 -5.03 9.25 -10.40
C LEU A 346 -5.60 9.99 -11.61
N GLY A 347 -5.43 11.33 -11.65
CA GLY A 347 -6.04 12.19 -12.66
C GLY A 347 -7.56 12.33 -12.52
N ALA A 348 -8.12 11.98 -11.36
CA ALA A 348 -9.57 11.99 -11.09
C ALA A 348 -9.90 12.88 -9.90
N VAL A 349 -10.96 13.67 -9.97
CA VAL A 349 -11.44 14.48 -8.84
C VAL A 349 -12.50 13.76 -8.01
N THR A 350 -13.25 12.84 -8.62
CA THR A 350 -14.34 12.09 -7.99
C THR A 350 -14.19 10.61 -8.24
N TYR A 351 -14.80 9.82 -7.36
CA TYR A 351 -14.92 8.39 -7.53
C TYR A 351 -16.30 7.88 -7.13
N LYS A 352 -16.67 6.73 -7.70
CA LYS A 352 -17.85 5.96 -7.35
C LYS A 352 -17.50 4.49 -7.25
N MET A 353 -17.91 3.84 -6.17
CA MET A 353 -17.67 2.42 -5.92
C MET A 353 -18.97 1.68 -5.63
N TRP A 354 -19.03 0.43 -6.10
CA TRP A 354 -20.11 -0.51 -5.83
C TRP A 354 -19.52 -1.67 -5.05
N VAL A 355 -19.89 -1.75 -3.79
CA VAL A 355 -19.30 -2.71 -2.84
C VAL A 355 -20.36 -3.71 -2.45
N ASP A 356 -20.04 -5.01 -2.52
CA ASP A 356 -20.93 -6.05 -2.00
C ASP A 356 -21.26 -5.78 -0.53
N THR A 357 -22.54 -5.56 -0.25
CA THR A 357 -22.98 -5.11 1.08
C THR A 357 -22.69 -6.15 2.16
N LYS A 358 -22.61 -7.44 1.80
CA LYS A 358 -22.37 -8.53 2.73
C LYS A 358 -20.87 -8.69 3.03
N THR A 359 -20.04 -8.76 1.99
CA THR A 359 -18.64 -9.19 2.11
C THR A 359 -17.64 -8.05 2.11
N GLY A 360 -17.98 -6.88 1.55
CA GLY A 360 -17.02 -5.79 1.34
C GLY A 360 -16.17 -5.94 0.07
N VAL A 361 -16.45 -6.92 -0.78
CA VAL A 361 -15.77 -7.08 -2.08
C VAL A 361 -16.17 -5.95 -3.04
N LEU A 362 -15.19 -5.38 -3.75
CA LEU A 362 -15.40 -4.27 -4.67
C LEU A 362 -15.82 -4.78 -6.06
N LEU A 363 -17.09 -4.63 -6.43
CA LEU A 363 -17.62 -5.15 -7.71
C LEU A 363 -17.46 -4.17 -8.87
N LYS A 364 -17.41 -2.87 -8.59
CA LYS A 364 -17.18 -1.84 -9.59
C LYS A 364 -16.54 -0.61 -8.97
N LEU A 365 -15.67 0.05 -9.72
CA LEU A 365 -15.05 1.32 -9.38
C LEU A 365 -14.98 2.18 -10.65
N SER A 366 -15.28 3.48 -10.52
CA SER A 366 -15.13 4.47 -11.59
C SER A 366 -14.56 5.76 -11.00
N GLY A 367 -13.57 6.35 -11.67
CA GLY A 367 -12.99 7.64 -11.32
C GLY A 367 -13.06 8.62 -12.47
N LYS A 368 -13.49 9.85 -12.19
CA LYS A 368 -13.70 10.88 -13.21
C LYS A 368 -12.84 12.10 -12.98
N ASP A 369 -12.30 12.66 -14.07
CA ASP A 369 -11.61 13.95 -14.07
C ASP A 369 -12.58 15.13 -13.88
N ALA A 370 -12.04 16.35 -13.85
CA ALA A 370 -12.83 17.57 -13.67
C ALA A 370 -13.86 17.82 -14.79
N ASN A 371 -13.69 17.19 -15.96
CA ASN A 371 -14.61 17.29 -17.09
C ASN A 371 -15.65 16.16 -17.09
N GLY A 372 -15.66 15.30 -16.06
CA GLY A 372 -16.56 14.16 -15.96
C GLY A 372 -16.15 12.95 -16.81
N LYS A 373 -14.96 12.96 -17.42
CA LYS A 373 -14.44 11.83 -18.22
C LYS A 373 -13.88 10.76 -17.28
N GLU A 374 -14.23 9.50 -17.53
CA GLU A 374 -13.65 8.38 -16.78
C GLU A 374 -12.17 8.20 -17.13
N VAL A 375 -11.31 8.22 -16.11
CA VAL A 375 -9.84 8.08 -16.24
C VAL A 375 -9.31 6.79 -15.61
N TYR A 376 -10.11 6.15 -14.75
CA TYR A 376 -9.85 4.80 -14.28
C TYR A 376 -11.14 4.06 -13.98
N SER A 377 -11.10 2.74 -14.06
CA SER A 377 -12.19 1.87 -13.65
C SER A 377 -11.75 0.45 -13.29
N ILE A 378 -12.56 -0.19 -12.45
CA ILE A 378 -12.57 -1.63 -12.23
C ILE A 378 -14.00 -2.10 -12.49
N HIS A 379 -14.17 -3.15 -13.28
CA HIS A 379 -15.48 -3.71 -13.57
C HIS A 379 -15.42 -5.24 -13.50
N VAL A 380 -16.01 -5.79 -12.43
CA VAL A 380 -16.19 -7.24 -12.30
C VAL A 380 -17.25 -7.71 -13.29
N THR A 381 -16.91 -8.72 -14.08
CA THR A 381 -17.74 -9.28 -15.14
C THR A 381 -18.39 -10.61 -14.78
N ASP A 382 -17.78 -11.35 -13.85
CA ASP A 382 -18.33 -12.58 -13.27
C ASP A 382 -17.80 -12.75 -11.86
N ILE A 383 -18.62 -13.25 -10.94
CA ILE A 383 -18.20 -13.53 -9.57
C ILE A 383 -19.06 -14.60 -8.91
N LYS A 384 -18.42 -15.53 -8.20
CA LYS A 384 -19.05 -16.61 -7.44
C LYS A 384 -18.37 -16.70 -6.08
N PHE A 385 -19.18 -16.89 -5.04
CA PHE A 385 -18.74 -16.97 -3.65
C PHE A 385 -19.16 -18.30 -3.06
N ASP A 386 -18.28 -18.90 -2.26
CA ASP A 386 -18.55 -20.07 -1.43
C ASP A 386 -19.16 -21.26 -2.21
N GLN A 387 -18.67 -21.45 -3.44
CA GLN A 387 -19.09 -22.55 -4.33
C GLN A 387 -17.98 -23.58 -4.55
N GLY A 388 -16.85 -23.44 -3.85
CA GLY A 388 -15.65 -24.22 -4.09
C GLY A 388 -14.84 -23.67 -5.27
N VAL A 389 -13.53 -23.86 -5.18
CA VAL A 389 -12.55 -23.52 -6.21
C VAL A 389 -11.62 -24.69 -6.46
N ASP A 390 -11.10 -24.79 -7.68
CA ASP A 390 -10.11 -25.81 -8.04
C ASP A 390 -8.75 -25.50 -7.41
N LYS A 391 -8.53 -26.01 -6.20
CA LYS A 391 -7.29 -25.81 -5.45
C LYS A 391 -6.06 -26.42 -6.13
N THR A 392 -6.21 -27.29 -7.14
CA THR A 392 -5.05 -27.79 -7.91
C THR A 392 -4.37 -26.68 -8.72
N LYS A 393 -5.11 -25.61 -9.05
CA LYS A 393 -4.56 -24.40 -9.71
C LYS A 393 -3.62 -23.59 -8.83
N PHE A 394 -3.63 -23.82 -7.52
CA PHE A 394 -2.76 -23.13 -6.55
C PHE A 394 -1.36 -23.75 -6.46
N SER A 395 -1.09 -24.81 -7.23
CA SER A 395 0.21 -25.47 -7.25
C SER A 395 1.34 -24.50 -7.63
N THR A 396 2.38 -24.50 -6.81
CA THR A 396 3.61 -23.72 -6.99
C THR A 396 4.77 -24.59 -7.50
N ALA A 397 4.45 -25.73 -8.11
CA ALA A 397 5.42 -26.57 -8.81
C ALA A 397 6.00 -25.80 -10.00
N GLU A 398 7.31 -25.91 -10.20
CA GLU A 398 8.00 -25.22 -11.30
C GLU A 398 7.66 -25.92 -12.63
N PRO A 399 7.14 -25.20 -13.63
CA PRO A 399 6.83 -25.81 -14.92
C PRO A 399 8.11 -26.25 -15.63
N LEU A 400 8.06 -27.41 -16.30
CA LEU A 400 9.20 -27.96 -17.03
C LEU A 400 9.65 -27.01 -18.15
N GLY A 401 10.95 -26.76 -18.25
CA GLY A 401 11.56 -25.94 -19.31
C GLY A 401 11.45 -24.43 -19.12
N TRP A 402 11.02 -23.96 -17.95
CA TRP A 402 10.98 -22.53 -17.60
C TRP A 402 12.25 -22.08 -16.90
N LYS A 403 12.70 -20.85 -17.17
CA LYS A 403 13.88 -20.27 -16.53
C LYS A 403 13.49 -19.64 -15.18
N ASN A 404 14.04 -20.17 -14.08
CA ASN A 404 13.87 -19.62 -12.74
C ASN A 404 14.80 -18.42 -12.53
N LEU A 405 14.21 -17.25 -12.28
CA LEU A 405 14.93 -15.99 -12.05
C LEU A 405 15.21 -15.70 -10.58
N SER A 406 14.69 -16.51 -9.64
CA SER A 406 14.91 -16.33 -8.19
C SER A 406 16.31 -16.71 -7.72
N GLN A 407 17.16 -17.27 -8.59
CA GLN A 407 18.47 -17.83 -8.25
C GLN A 407 19.66 -16.92 -8.60
N ASN A 408 19.44 -15.77 -9.25
CA ASN A 408 20.50 -14.79 -9.46
C ASN A 408 20.48 -13.79 -8.30
N LYS A 409 21.05 -14.20 -7.16
CA LYS A 409 21.44 -13.28 -6.08
C LYS A 409 22.87 -12.84 -6.27
#